data_AF-R7N343-F1
#
_entry.id   AF-R7N343-F1
#
_cell.length_a   1.000
_cell.length_b   1.000
_cell.length_c   1.000
_cell.angle_alpha   90.00
_cell.angle_beta   90.00
_cell.angle_gamma   90.00
#
_symmetry.space_group_name_H-M   'P 1'
#
loop_
_entity.id
_entity.type
_entity.pdbx_description
1 polymer ?
#
loop_
_entity_poly.entity_id
_entity_poly.type
_entity_poly.pdbx_seq_one_letter_code
_entity_poly.pdbx_strand_id
1 'polypeptide(L)'
;MGYITQNYQKDVLQAIFKEANELGYTVFCFANFGAYGDKVLYAEGERGIMYLPDLTQLDGIIVGEDTFDVPGMGNEIYVYLKKNADCPVVYLRTAREGFYRVVMDEGEAIRNMTRHFTQIHGFRDVCFMTGAFDRLDARNRYQGYLDVMHEEGIEVTDHMVFFGDYWREKGKEAVDWFLQGRKPGNYPQAIICSNDYMALSVCEELQHRGIRIPEDVCVSGYDDITESREYYPPLTTAKVPFKEMGKRAVRIIEEALQGEKPEPATTFVPEMCFRQSCGCHEQEVENHSWRRMYNKLDAAIEIYNQSLFLNTDYQEAFREEDYLKVTERYFGKLGCDRGFLCLCQKLENDENAQLPGAFTDNMILRKIFIKDRPSKDYHEVFPRGMLLPELVNSAVQGQSMIVFPIHFKNRIFGYLALAVRESEWPTSFVQAYMMALALAMENSAAQKEIADLEQFRNLYHRDSLTGLYNRRGYEYYLRSLYSRSKEENRHFTIVSIDMDGLKYINDNFGHAEGDAALSRLSVVLAELVQENEICARTGGDEFMVLLYYNKEGREEQFIKELYKLLEEEQNRNPKPYPVHASVGYCCVSKSSDMSLAACTQLADSRMYENKKAYKESLKAK
;
A
#
# COMPACT_ATOMS: atom_id res chain seq x y z
N MET A 1 -9.16 10.84 -10.75
CA MET A 1 -8.19 10.62 -11.86
C MET A 1 -7.22 9.54 -11.42
N GLY A 2 -6.96 8.51 -12.23
CA GLY A 2 -5.89 7.53 -11.96
C GLY A 2 -4.55 7.98 -12.54
N TYR A 3 -3.44 7.55 -11.93
CA TYR A 3 -2.05 7.77 -12.40
C TYR A 3 -1.75 9.21 -12.86
N ILE A 4 -1.61 10.13 -11.90
CA ILE A 4 -1.43 11.57 -12.15
C ILE A 4 -0.05 11.99 -12.71
N THR A 5 0.88 11.07 -12.89
CA THR A 5 2.27 11.37 -13.30
C THR A 5 2.48 11.30 -14.82
N GLN A 6 1.50 10.79 -15.56
CA GLN A 6 1.52 10.77 -17.02
C GLN A 6 1.23 12.17 -17.60
N ASN A 7 1.75 12.44 -18.81
CA ASN A 7 1.70 13.76 -19.44
C ASN A 7 0.27 14.31 -19.58
N TYR A 8 -0.68 13.47 -20.00
CA TYR A 8 -2.09 13.83 -20.13
C TYR A 8 -2.69 14.33 -18.81
N GLN A 9 -2.62 13.49 -17.78
CA GLN A 9 -3.22 13.75 -16.47
C GLN A 9 -2.61 15.01 -15.85
N LYS A 10 -1.29 15.17 -15.98
CA LYS A 10 -0.59 16.36 -15.53
C LYS A 10 -1.08 17.62 -16.25
N ASP A 11 -1.09 17.63 -17.59
CA ASP A 11 -1.49 18.82 -18.36
C ASP A 11 -2.95 19.22 -18.10
N VAL A 12 -3.86 18.25 -18.03
CA VAL A 12 -5.28 18.50 -17.69
C VAL A 12 -5.42 19.04 -16.28
N LEU A 13 -4.83 18.38 -15.27
CA LEU A 13 -5.00 18.77 -13.88
C LEU A 13 -4.37 20.12 -13.58
N GLN A 14 -3.19 20.42 -14.16
CA GLN A 14 -2.58 21.74 -14.03
C GLN A 14 -3.49 22.84 -14.59
N ALA A 15 -4.15 22.58 -15.73
CA ALA A 15 -5.09 23.54 -16.31
C ALA A 15 -6.37 23.69 -15.46
N ILE A 16 -6.91 22.59 -14.93
CA ILE A 16 -8.05 22.62 -14.00
C ILE A 16 -7.70 23.42 -12.75
N PHE A 17 -6.56 23.13 -12.12
CA PHE A 17 -6.14 23.78 -10.89
C PHE A 17 -5.94 25.28 -11.12
N LYS A 18 -5.28 25.65 -12.22
CA LYS A 18 -5.09 27.05 -12.58
C LYS A 18 -6.42 27.78 -12.75
N GLU A 19 -7.29 27.29 -13.64
CA GLU A 19 -8.56 27.94 -13.96
C GLU A 19 -9.48 28.03 -12.73
N ALA A 20 -9.55 26.96 -11.93
CA ALA A 20 -10.36 26.94 -10.72
C ALA A 20 -9.84 27.92 -9.66
N ASN A 21 -8.52 27.96 -9.42
CA ASN A 21 -7.92 28.89 -8.45
C ASN A 21 -8.11 30.35 -8.90
N GLU A 22 -8.01 30.65 -10.21
CA GLU A 22 -8.26 31.99 -10.76
C GLU A 22 -9.72 32.45 -10.56
N LEU A 23 -10.66 31.51 -10.53
CA LEU A 23 -12.08 31.74 -10.23
C LEU A 23 -12.40 31.69 -8.71
N GLY A 24 -11.42 31.41 -7.86
CA GLY A 24 -11.58 31.38 -6.40
C GLY A 24 -11.99 30.02 -5.81
N TYR A 25 -12.01 28.96 -6.62
CA TYR A 25 -12.28 27.59 -6.17
C TYR A 25 -11.03 26.88 -5.68
N THR A 26 -11.21 25.89 -4.81
CA THR A 26 -10.15 24.95 -4.39
C THR A 26 -10.49 23.57 -4.94
N VAL A 27 -9.55 22.95 -5.66
CA VAL A 27 -9.78 21.63 -6.26
C VAL A 27 -9.14 20.54 -5.43
N PHE A 28 -9.91 19.51 -5.07
CA PHE A 28 -9.40 18.25 -4.53
C PHE A 28 -9.43 17.17 -5.61
N CYS A 29 -8.25 16.77 -6.09
CA CYS A 29 -8.11 15.66 -7.01
C CYS A 29 -7.94 14.35 -6.24
N PHE A 30 -9.00 13.54 -6.19
CA PHE A 30 -8.97 12.18 -5.66
C PHE A 30 -8.27 11.24 -6.65
N ALA A 31 -7.08 10.75 -6.27
CA ALA A 31 -6.18 9.99 -7.13
C ALA A 31 -5.86 8.60 -6.58
N ASN A 32 -5.64 7.66 -7.50
CA ASN A 32 -5.26 6.27 -7.23
C ASN A 32 -4.12 5.81 -8.15
N PHE A 33 -3.50 4.68 -7.81
CA PHE A 33 -2.42 4.06 -8.59
C PHE A 33 -2.84 2.78 -9.33
N GLY A 34 -4.12 2.63 -9.66
CA GLY A 34 -4.62 1.52 -10.49
C GLY A 34 -4.58 0.13 -9.85
N ALA A 35 -4.84 -0.90 -10.64
CA ALA A 35 -4.72 -2.28 -10.18
C ALA A 35 -3.24 -2.72 -10.21
N TYR A 36 -2.75 -3.24 -9.08
CA TYR A 36 -1.39 -3.79 -8.98
C TYR A 36 -1.34 -5.19 -9.63
N GLY A 37 -1.48 -5.27 -10.96
CA GLY A 37 -1.70 -6.53 -11.68
C GLY A 37 -2.98 -7.24 -11.18
N ASP A 38 -2.93 -8.56 -11.00
CA ASP A 38 -4.10 -9.36 -10.59
C ASP A 38 -4.46 -9.27 -9.08
N LYS A 39 -3.96 -8.26 -8.37
CA LYS A 39 -4.13 -8.13 -6.90
C LYS A 39 -5.46 -7.47 -6.54
N VAL A 40 -6.53 -8.26 -6.55
CA VAL A 40 -7.92 -7.85 -6.25
C VAL A 40 -8.04 -6.97 -4.98
N LEU A 41 -7.44 -7.38 -3.86
CA LEU A 41 -7.57 -6.63 -2.61
C LEU A 41 -6.88 -5.25 -2.65
N TYR A 42 -5.81 -5.09 -3.42
CA TYR A 42 -5.19 -3.77 -3.58
C TYR A 42 -6.06 -2.86 -4.45
N ALA A 43 -6.69 -3.41 -5.49
CA ALA A 43 -7.66 -2.67 -6.27
C ALA A 43 -8.87 -2.21 -5.42
N GLU A 44 -9.29 -3.00 -4.43
CA GLU A 44 -10.32 -2.58 -3.45
C GLU A 44 -9.87 -1.39 -2.58
N GLY A 45 -8.62 -1.37 -2.13
CA GLY A 45 -8.08 -0.24 -1.35
C GLY A 45 -7.98 1.05 -2.17
N GLU A 46 -7.52 0.94 -3.42
CA GLU A 46 -7.48 2.05 -4.38
C GLU A 46 -8.89 2.56 -4.75
N ARG A 47 -9.86 1.65 -4.85
CA ARG A 47 -11.28 1.99 -5.07
C ARG A 47 -11.84 2.84 -3.95
N GLY A 48 -11.40 2.62 -2.70
CA GLY A 48 -11.90 3.33 -1.52
C GLY A 48 -11.85 4.86 -1.62
N ILE A 49 -10.89 5.42 -2.39
CA ILE A 49 -10.73 6.87 -2.56
C ILE A 49 -11.99 7.55 -3.11
N MET A 50 -12.83 6.83 -3.86
CA MET A 50 -14.08 7.38 -4.42
C MET A 50 -15.12 7.73 -3.35
N TYR A 51 -15.01 7.10 -2.17
CA TYR A 51 -15.93 7.26 -1.06
C TYR A 51 -15.40 8.22 0.01
N LEU A 52 -14.21 8.78 -0.17
CA LEU A 52 -13.65 9.81 0.71
C LEU A 52 -14.45 11.14 0.66
N PRO A 53 -14.76 11.72 -0.51
CA PRO A 53 -15.47 12.99 -0.56
C PRO A 53 -16.92 12.89 -0.09
N ASP A 54 -17.36 13.88 0.67
CA ASP A 54 -18.77 14.17 0.87
C ASP A 54 -19.29 15.00 -0.30
N LEU A 55 -20.07 14.38 -1.20
CA LEU A 55 -20.54 15.02 -2.42
C LEU A 55 -21.48 16.22 -2.15
N THR A 56 -22.11 16.27 -0.97
CA THR A 56 -23.00 17.39 -0.59
C THR A 56 -22.24 18.68 -0.30
N GLN A 57 -20.92 18.60 -0.11
CA GLN A 57 -20.04 19.74 0.14
C GLN A 57 -19.29 20.22 -1.11
N LEU A 58 -19.58 19.66 -2.28
CA LEU A 58 -18.89 19.99 -3.53
C LEU A 58 -19.76 20.86 -4.43
N ASP A 59 -19.20 21.97 -4.92
CA ASP A 59 -19.86 22.85 -5.90
C ASP A 59 -19.85 22.28 -7.33
N GLY A 60 -18.96 21.33 -7.62
CA GLY A 60 -18.91 20.65 -8.91
C GLY A 60 -17.89 19.51 -8.93
N ILE A 61 -18.04 18.61 -9.92
CA ILE A 61 -17.24 17.38 -10.02
C ILE A 61 -16.73 17.20 -11.45
N ILE A 62 -15.42 16.91 -11.60
CA ILE A 62 -14.80 16.55 -12.87
C ILE A 62 -14.32 15.09 -12.82
N VAL A 63 -14.70 14.29 -13.81
CA VAL A 63 -14.42 12.84 -13.86
C VAL A 63 -13.57 12.51 -15.09
N GLY A 64 -12.34 12.04 -14.86
CA GLY A 64 -11.49 11.42 -15.90
C GLY A 64 -11.59 9.90 -15.82
N GLU A 65 -12.69 9.32 -16.28
CA GLU A 65 -12.99 7.89 -16.12
C GLU A 65 -11.98 6.98 -16.85
N ASP A 66 -11.51 7.42 -18.01
CA ASP A 66 -10.56 6.71 -18.87
C ASP A 66 -9.18 6.49 -18.24
N THR A 67 -8.91 7.16 -17.11
CA THR A 67 -7.65 7.04 -16.36
C THR A 67 -7.68 5.95 -15.29
N PHE A 68 -8.84 5.38 -15.00
CA PHE A 68 -8.98 4.35 -13.96
C PHE A 68 -8.57 2.97 -14.51
N ASP A 69 -7.60 2.36 -13.84
CA ASP A 69 -7.14 1.00 -14.14
C ASP A 69 -7.67 -0.03 -13.12
N VAL A 70 -8.86 0.23 -12.56
CA VAL A 70 -9.54 -0.68 -11.64
C VAL A 70 -10.82 -1.18 -12.31
N PRO A 71 -10.95 -2.49 -12.59
CA PRO A 71 -12.12 -3.05 -13.27
C PRO A 71 -13.43 -2.66 -12.61
N GLY A 72 -14.40 -2.19 -13.41
CA GLY A 72 -15.75 -1.83 -12.95
C GLY A 72 -15.87 -0.47 -12.25
N MET A 73 -14.75 0.13 -11.81
CA MET A 73 -14.75 1.39 -11.03
C MET A 73 -15.45 2.54 -11.76
N GLY A 74 -15.25 2.68 -13.08
CA GLY A 74 -15.87 3.75 -13.85
C GLY A 74 -17.41 3.71 -13.87
N ASN A 75 -17.99 2.50 -13.98
CA ASN A 75 -19.43 2.31 -13.92
C ASN A 75 -19.98 2.52 -12.50
N GLU A 76 -19.23 2.10 -11.48
CA GLU A 76 -19.59 2.33 -10.08
C GLU A 76 -19.62 3.81 -9.74
N ILE A 77 -18.61 4.58 -10.18
CA ILE A 77 -18.57 6.04 -10.05
C ILE A 77 -19.77 6.66 -10.75
N TYR A 78 -20.10 6.24 -11.97
CA TYR A 78 -21.26 6.74 -12.69
C TYR A 78 -22.56 6.55 -11.90
N VAL A 79 -22.80 5.34 -11.38
CA VAL A 79 -24.01 5.03 -10.59
C VAL A 79 -24.03 5.81 -9.28
N TYR A 80 -22.88 5.92 -8.60
CA TYR A 80 -22.75 6.65 -7.35
C TYR A 80 -23.02 8.15 -7.53
N LEU A 81 -22.42 8.79 -8.54
CA LEU A 81 -22.62 10.20 -8.84
C LEU A 81 -24.06 10.46 -9.27
N LYS A 82 -24.65 9.62 -10.14
CA LYS A 82 -26.03 9.83 -10.62
C LYS A 82 -27.07 9.78 -9.50
N LYS A 83 -26.78 9.04 -8.43
CA LYS A 83 -27.66 8.91 -7.27
C LYS A 83 -27.45 10.00 -6.22
N ASN A 84 -26.21 10.46 -6.02
CA ASN A 84 -25.84 11.23 -4.83
C ASN A 84 -25.22 12.61 -5.12
N ALA A 85 -24.91 12.96 -6.37
CA ALA A 85 -24.37 14.28 -6.71
C ALA A 85 -25.51 15.28 -6.99
N ASP A 86 -25.53 16.38 -6.23
CA ASP A 86 -26.50 17.48 -6.40
C ASP A 86 -25.92 18.66 -7.21
N CYS A 87 -24.63 18.60 -7.54
CA CYS A 87 -23.88 19.62 -8.27
C CYS A 87 -23.56 19.22 -9.72
N PRO A 88 -23.13 20.17 -10.58
CA PRO A 88 -22.73 19.87 -11.96
C PRO A 88 -21.57 18.87 -12.03
N VAL A 89 -21.75 17.83 -12.85
CA VAL A 89 -20.71 16.80 -13.10
C VAL A 89 -20.28 16.85 -14.56
N VAL A 90 -18.97 16.91 -14.79
CA VAL A 90 -18.35 16.97 -16.12
C VAL A 90 -17.44 15.75 -16.34
N TYR A 91 -17.74 14.94 -17.36
CA TYR A 91 -16.88 13.86 -17.81
C TYR A 91 -15.87 14.35 -18.86
N LEU A 92 -14.60 13.99 -18.67
CA LEU A 92 -13.53 14.22 -19.63
C LEU A 92 -13.33 12.99 -20.51
N ARG A 93 -13.19 13.20 -21.82
CA ARG A 93 -12.91 12.21 -22.89
C ARG A 93 -13.92 11.08 -23.07
N THR A 94 -14.76 10.85 -22.07
CA THR A 94 -15.82 9.84 -22.03
C THR A 94 -17.17 10.54 -21.96
N ALA A 95 -18.21 9.84 -22.40
CA ALA A 95 -19.58 10.35 -22.36
C ALA A 95 -20.43 9.44 -21.49
N ARG A 96 -21.13 10.02 -20.52
CA ARG A 96 -22.11 9.35 -19.67
C ARG A 96 -23.43 10.11 -19.72
N GLU A 97 -24.52 9.37 -19.84
CA GLU A 97 -25.86 9.96 -19.93
C GLU A 97 -26.23 10.68 -18.62
N GLY A 98 -26.74 11.91 -18.73
CA GLY A 98 -27.16 12.74 -17.61
C GLY A 98 -26.10 13.70 -17.09
N PHE A 99 -24.89 13.71 -17.68
CA PHE A 99 -23.79 14.58 -17.27
C PHE A 99 -23.21 15.38 -18.44
N TYR A 100 -22.57 16.50 -18.12
CA TYR A 100 -21.83 17.29 -19.10
C TYR A 100 -20.62 16.50 -19.59
N ARG A 101 -20.21 16.74 -20.84
CA ARG A 101 -19.05 16.04 -21.42
C ARG A 101 -18.15 16.97 -22.21
N VAL A 102 -16.85 16.79 -22.02
CA VAL A 102 -15.79 17.42 -22.81
C VAL A 102 -15.03 16.31 -23.53
N VAL A 103 -15.28 16.17 -24.83
CA VAL A 103 -14.81 15.05 -25.65
C VAL A 103 -14.01 15.55 -26.85
N MET A 104 -13.42 14.61 -27.59
CA MET A 104 -12.66 14.90 -28.81
C MET A 104 -13.38 14.36 -30.04
N ASP A 105 -13.23 15.04 -31.18
CA ASP A 105 -13.52 14.48 -32.49
C ASP A 105 -12.25 13.82 -33.05
N GLU A 106 -12.11 12.54 -32.75
CA GLU A 106 -10.94 11.76 -33.14
C GLU A 106 -10.94 11.39 -34.63
N GLY A 107 -12.13 11.35 -35.25
CA GLY A 107 -12.27 11.13 -36.68
C GLY A 107 -11.77 12.33 -37.46
N GLU A 108 -12.12 13.55 -37.04
CA GLU A 108 -11.72 14.79 -37.73
C GLU A 108 -10.21 14.98 -37.77
N ALA A 109 -9.50 14.65 -36.68
CA ALA A 109 -8.04 14.72 -36.67
C ALA A 109 -7.39 13.76 -37.68
N ILE A 110 -7.93 12.53 -37.83
CA ILE A 110 -7.45 11.61 -38.87
C ILE A 110 -7.84 12.11 -40.25
N ARG A 111 -9.06 12.66 -40.46
CA ARG A 111 -9.43 13.28 -41.73
C ARG A 111 -8.44 14.36 -42.13
N ASN A 112 -8.06 15.23 -41.21
CA ASN A 112 -7.07 16.28 -41.45
C ASN A 112 -5.68 15.72 -41.81
N MET A 113 -5.23 14.67 -41.13
CA MET A 113 -3.95 14.01 -41.44
C MET A 113 -3.99 13.27 -42.80
N THR A 114 -5.09 12.60 -43.13
CA THR A 114 -5.26 11.93 -44.42
C THR A 114 -5.35 12.94 -45.56
N ARG A 115 -6.07 14.06 -45.38
CA ARG A 115 -6.10 15.18 -46.34
C ARG A 115 -4.73 15.81 -46.52
N HIS A 116 -3.93 15.92 -45.46
CA HIS A 116 -2.54 16.39 -45.58
C HIS A 116 -1.76 15.52 -46.58
N PHE A 117 -1.77 14.20 -46.44
CA PHE A 117 -1.03 13.33 -47.37
C PHE A 117 -1.66 13.28 -48.77
N THR A 118 -2.98 13.22 -48.87
CA THR A 118 -3.66 13.06 -50.17
C THR A 118 -3.72 14.36 -50.98
N GLN A 119 -4.04 15.50 -50.34
CA GLN A 119 -4.25 16.79 -51.02
C GLN A 119 -2.99 17.66 -51.07
N ILE A 120 -2.18 17.71 -50.00
CA ILE A 120 -0.97 18.56 -49.95
C ILE A 120 0.21 17.85 -50.61
N HIS A 121 0.45 16.59 -50.26
CA HIS A 121 1.53 15.80 -50.88
C HIS A 121 1.13 15.10 -52.18
N GLY A 122 -0.17 15.01 -52.47
CA GLY A 122 -0.66 14.33 -53.67
C GLY A 122 -0.54 12.81 -53.62
N PHE A 123 -0.38 12.22 -52.42
CA PHE A 123 -0.19 10.79 -52.27
C PHE A 123 -1.48 10.03 -52.55
N ARG A 124 -1.33 8.88 -53.22
CA ARG A 124 -2.42 7.95 -53.55
C ARG A 124 -2.28 6.63 -52.78
N ASP A 125 -1.09 6.31 -52.30
CA ASP A 125 -0.80 5.11 -51.55
C ASP A 125 -0.49 5.46 -50.08
N VAL A 126 -1.57 5.72 -49.34
CA VAL A 126 -1.54 6.14 -47.93
C VAL A 126 -2.11 5.00 -47.08
N CYS A 127 -1.25 4.30 -46.37
CA CYS A 127 -1.63 3.23 -45.46
C CYS A 127 -2.10 3.77 -44.10
N PHE A 128 -2.91 2.98 -43.40
CA PHE A 128 -3.42 3.28 -42.07
C PHE A 128 -3.19 2.11 -41.11
N MET A 129 -2.62 2.41 -39.95
CA MET A 129 -2.51 1.49 -38.82
C MET A 129 -3.54 1.87 -37.76
N THR A 130 -4.55 1.02 -37.57
CA THR A 130 -5.60 1.24 -36.56
C THR A 130 -5.04 1.07 -35.15
N GLY A 131 -5.77 1.58 -34.15
CA GLY A 131 -5.63 1.11 -32.77
C GLY A 131 -6.42 -0.16 -32.50
N ALA A 132 -6.58 -0.50 -31.22
CA ALA A 132 -7.39 -1.64 -30.76
C ALA A 132 -8.86 -1.49 -31.22
N PHE A 133 -9.28 -2.29 -32.20
CA PHE A 133 -10.51 -2.08 -32.97
C PHE A 133 -11.81 -2.35 -32.19
N ASP A 134 -11.72 -2.99 -31.02
CA ASP A 134 -12.82 -3.13 -30.08
C ASP A 134 -13.22 -1.78 -29.43
N ARG A 135 -12.31 -0.81 -29.40
CA ARG A 135 -12.56 0.52 -28.86
C ARG A 135 -13.27 1.43 -29.84
N LEU A 136 -14.03 2.39 -29.30
CA LEU A 136 -14.79 3.35 -30.10
C LEU A 136 -13.86 4.37 -30.79
N ASP A 137 -12.80 4.78 -30.11
CA ASP A 137 -11.81 5.73 -30.62
C ASP A 137 -11.10 5.22 -31.89
N ALA A 138 -10.65 3.97 -31.86
CA ALA A 138 -10.00 3.30 -32.99
C ALA A 138 -10.92 3.23 -34.21
N ARG A 139 -12.21 2.92 -33.98
CA ARG A 139 -13.23 2.86 -35.04
C ARG A 139 -13.52 4.22 -35.64
N ASN A 140 -13.63 5.26 -34.81
CA ASN A 140 -13.85 6.63 -35.29
C ASN A 140 -12.64 7.14 -36.10
N ARG A 141 -11.42 6.86 -35.65
CA ARG A 141 -10.17 7.18 -36.36
C ARG A 141 -10.10 6.46 -37.71
N TYR A 142 -10.39 5.16 -37.74
CA TYR A 142 -10.44 4.37 -38.97
C TYR A 142 -11.50 4.87 -39.95
N GLN A 143 -12.71 5.20 -39.46
CA GLN A 143 -13.75 5.76 -40.30
C GLN A 143 -13.32 7.09 -40.92
N GLY A 144 -12.68 7.98 -40.15
CA GLY A 144 -12.14 9.23 -40.67
C GLY A 144 -11.12 9.03 -41.80
N TYR A 145 -10.26 8.02 -41.71
CA TYR A 145 -9.37 7.64 -42.82
C TYR A 145 -10.18 7.19 -44.05
N LEU A 146 -11.14 6.27 -43.88
CA LEU A 146 -11.96 5.78 -45.00
C LEU A 146 -12.76 6.89 -45.69
N ASP A 147 -13.34 7.81 -44.91
CA ASP A 147 -14.12 8.94 -45.42
C ASP A 147 -13.29 9.75 -46.42
N VAL A 148 -12.05 10.12 -46.06
CA VAL A 148 -11.17 10.91 -46.94
C VAL A 148 -10.68 10.10 -48.13
N MET A 149 -10.33 8.82 -47.95
CA MET A 149 -9.90 7.98 -49.08
C MET A 149 -11.02 7.86 -50.13
N HIS A 150 -12.28 7.73 -49.68
CA HIS A 150 -13.45 7.74 -50.55
C HIS A 150 -13.69 9.12 -51.19
N GLU A 151 -13.59 10.22 -50.43
CA GLU A 151 -13.67 11.59 -50.95
C GLU A 151 -12.66 11.85 -52.09
N GLU A 152 -11.44 11.33 -51.97
CA GLU A 152 -10.35 11.48 -52.94
C GLU A 152 -10.39 10.45 -54.10
N GLY A 153 -11.38 9.55 -54.09
CA GLY A 153 -11.56 8.49 -55.08
C GLY A 153 -10.42 7.45 -55.06
N ILE A 154 -9.83 7.20 -53.89
CA ILE A 154 -8.77 6.21 -53.69
C ILE A 154 -9.40 4.93 -53.15
N GLU A 155 -9.25 3.82 -53.88
CA GLU A 155 -9.69 2.51 -53.44
C GLU A 155 -8.76 1.99 -52.33
N VAL A 156 -9.32 1.73 -51.15
CA VAL A 156 -8.60 1.18 -50.00
C VAL A 156 -8.52 -0.34 -50.14
N THR A 157 -7.31 -0.86 -50.30
CA THR A 157 -7.07 -2.32 -50.38
C THR A 157 -6.72 -2.89 -49.01
N ASP A 158 -6.83 -4.22 -48.86
CA ASP A 158 -6.50 -4.92 -47.60
C ASP A 158 -5.08 -4.62 -47.10
N HIS A 159 -4.11 -4.51 -48.01
CA HIS A 159 -2.71 -4.21 -47.68
C HIS A 159 -2.44 -2.72 -47.38
N MET A 160 -3.46 -1.87 -47.41
CA MET A 160 -3.37 -0.48 -46.94
C MET A 160 -3.80 -0.32 -45.48
N VAL A 161 -4.41 -1.34 -44.87
CA VAL A 161 -4.91 -1.26 -43.49
C VAL A 161 -4.31 -2.37 -42.64
N PHE A 162 -3.65 -2.00 -41.55
CA PHE A 162 -3.20 -2.94 -40.52
C PHE A 162 -3.95 -2.69 -39.21
N PHE A 163 -4.46 -3.75 -38.58
CA PHE A 163 -5.18 -3.65 -37.31
C PHE A 163 -4.21 -3.75 -36.13
N GLY A 164 -3.85 -2.60 -35.53
CA GLY A 164 -2.96 -2.51 -34.39
C GLY A 164 -3.68 -2.61 -33.03
N ASP A 165 -2.92 -2.37 -31.95
CA ASP A 165 -3.38 -2.52 -30.57
C ASP A 165 -2.98 -1.34 -29.65
N TYR A 166 -2.51 -0.24 -30.23
CA TYR A 166 -1.93 0.95 -29.57
C TYR A 166 -0.52 0.76 -28.99
N TRP A 167 0.10 -0.42 -29.10
CA TRP A 167 1.39 -0.71 -28.47
C TRP A 167 2.54 -0.87 -29.46
N ARG A 168 3.77 -0.70 -28.95
CA ARG A 168 5.00 -0.68 -29.73
C ARG A 168 5.36 -2.03 -30.36
N GLU A 169 4.72 -3.11 -29.96
CA GLU A 169 5.09 -4.46 -30.38
C GLU A 169 4.66 -4.76 -31.83
N LYS A 170 3.75 -3.96 -32.39
CA LYS A 170 3.13 -4.21 -33.70
C LYS A 170 3.81 -3.57 -34.90
N GLY A 171 4.83 -2.73 -34.72
CA GLY A 171 5.47 -2.02 -35.84
C GLY A 171 6.07 -2.96 -36.89
N LYS A 172 6.73 -4.05 -36.46
CA LYS A 172 7.27 -5.06 -37.38
C LYS A 172 6.18 -5.74 -38.22
N GLU A 173 5.13 -6.22 -37.57
CA GLU A 173 3.99 -6.88 -38.25
C GLU A 173 3.29 -5.92 -39.21
N ALA A 174 3.13 -4.66 -38.81
CA ALA A 174 2.53 -3.63 -39.66
C ALA A 174 3.38 -3.34 -40.91
N VAL A 175 4.69 -3.14 -40.75
CA VAL A 175 5.59 -2.93 -41.90
C VAL A 175 5.65 -4.17 -42.79
N ASP A 176 5.67 -5.39 -42.24
CA ASP A 176 5.57 -6.62 -43.03
C ASP A 176 4.29 -6.65 -43.87
N TRP A 177 3.15 -6.30 -43.25
CA TRP A 177 1.85 -6.25 -43.91
C TRP A 177 1.78 -5.21 -45.03
N PHE A 178 2.25 -3.99 -44.76
CA PHE A 178 2.24 -2.91 -45.75
C PHE A 178 3.20 -3.17 -46.91
N LEU A 179 4.29 -3.91 -46.67
CA LEU A 179 5.28 -4.27 -47.70
C LEU A 179 4.93 -5.55 -48.47
N GLN A 180 3.94 -6.32 -47.99
CA GLN A 180 3.57 -7.60 -48.60
C GLN A 180 3.16 -7.43 -50.07
N GLY A 181 3.78 -8.22 -50.95
CA GLY A 181 3.49 -8.20 -52.39
C GLY A 181 4.10 -7.04 -53.17
N ARG A 182 4.78 -6.09 -52.49
CA ARG A 182 5.47 -4.96 -53.15
C ARG A 182 6.87 -5.34 -53.58
N LYS A 183 7.32 -4.78 -54.71
CA LYS A 183 8.73 -4.89 -55.15
C LYS A 183 9.62 -4.00 -54.29
N PRO A 184 10.89 -4.36 -54.05
CA PRO A 184 11.85 -3.48 -53.37
C PRO A 184 11.88 -2.09 -54.03
N GLY A 185 11.79 -1.04 -53.22
CA GLY A 185 11.71 0.35 -53.69
C GLY A 185 10.31 0.86 -54.05
N ASN A 186 9.27 0.01 -54.04
CA ASN A 186 7.87 0.41 -54.24
C ASN A 186 7.11 0.44 -52.91
N TYR A 187 7.56 1.29 -52.00
CA TYR A 187 6.99 1.43 -50.65
C TYR A 187 5.70 2.26 -50.65
N PRO A 188 4.84 2.13 -49.62
CA PRO A 188 3.76 3.09 -49.39
C PRO A 188 4.31 4.51 -49.30
N GLN A 189 3.56 5.50 -49.79
CA GLN A 189 4.02 6.90 -49.75
C GLN A 189 3.88 7.48 -48.34
N ALA A 190 2.85 7.06 -47.61
CA ALA A 190 2.67 7.42 -46.21
C ALA A 190 2.04 6.29 -45.39
N ILE A 191 2.37 6.26 -44.10
CA ILE A 191 1.72 5.40 -43.10
C ILE A 191 1.21 6.30 -41.97
N ILE A 192 -0.12 6.37 -41.83
CA ILE A 192 -0.79 7.07 -40.74
C ILE A 192 -1.06 6.06 -39.63
N CYS A 193 -0.49 6.28 -38.45
CA CYS A 193 -0.73 5.44 -37.29
C CYS A 193 -1.71 6.09 -36.33
N SER A 194 -2.58 5.28 -35.72
CA SER A 194 -3.59 5.78 -34.78
C SER A 194 -3.02 6.33 -33.47
N ASN A 195 -1.73 6.13 -33.14
CA ASN A 195 -1.05 6.82 -32.05
C ASN A 195 0.45 6.93 -32.30
N ASP A 196 1.13 7.76 -31.50
CA ASP A 196 2.57 7.98 -31.61
C ASP A 196 3.40 6.75 -31.22
N TYR A 197 2.94 5.90 -30.29
CA TYR A 197 3.69 4.70 -29.89
C TYR A 197 3.85 3.70 -31.04
N MET A 198 2.76 3.43 -31.77
CA MET A 198 2.80 2.59 -32.96
C MET A 198 3.58 3.27 -34.08
N ALA A 199 3.40 4.58 -34.28
CA ALA A 199 4.13 5.34 -35.29
C ALA A 199 5.65 5.26 -35.10
N LEU A 200 6.13 5.43 -33.86
CA LEU A 200 7.55 5.31 -33.54
C LEU A 200 8.06 3.89 -33.78
N SER A 201 7.28 2.86 -33.47
CA SER A 201 7.64 1.46 -33.77
C SER A 201 7.71 1.19 -35.28
N VAL A 202 6.79 1.76 -36.06
CA VAL A 202 6.87 1.73 -37.54
C VAL A 202 8.12 2.45 -38.03
N CYS A 203 8.45 3.62 -37.47
CA CYS A 203 9.67 4.34 -37.82
C CYS A 203 10.93 3.51 -37.56
N GLU A 204 11.04 2.89 -36.38
CA GLU A 204 12.16 2.04 -35.99
C GLU A 204 12.33 0.86 -36.96
N GLU A 205 11.23 0.19 -37.32
CA GLU A 205 11.28 -0.95 -38.25
C GLU A 205 11.66 -0.53 -39.67
N LEU A 206 11.11 0.58 -40.18
CA LEU A 206 11.49 1.11 -41.50
C LEU A 206 12.99 1.43 -41.54
N GLN A 207 13.51 2.10 -40.52
CA GLN A 207 14.94 2.41 -40.41
C GLN A 207 15.81 1.15 -40.31
N HIS A 208 15.39 0.13 -39.55
CA HIS A 208 16.08 -1.17 -39.49
C HIS A 208 16.19 -1.84 -40.87
N ARG A 209 15.23 -1.61 -41.76
CA ARG A 209 15.22 -2.11 -43.15
C ARG A 209 15.95 -1.19 -44.13
N GLY A 210 16.53 -0.09 -43.65
CA GLY A 210 17.19 0.92 -44.48
C GLY A 210 16.22 1.78 -45.30
N ILE A 211 14.93 1.80 -44.95
CA ILE A 211 13.92 2.66 -45.57
C ILE A 211 13.93 4.00 -44.85
N ARG A 212 14.14 5.08 -45.60
CA ARG A 212 14.33 6.42 -45.05
C ARG A 212 13.01 7.14 -44.81
N ILE A 213 12.99 7.94 -43.76
CA ILE A 213 11.84 8.77 -43.36
C ILE A 213 12.36 10.21 -43.31
N PRO A 214 11.73 11.17 -44.01
CA PRO A 214 10.51 11.03 -44.83
C PRO A 214 10.75 10.61 -46.29
N GLU A 215 11.99 10.43 -46.75
CA GLU A 215 12.32 10.40 -48.18
C GLU A 215 11.75 9.21 -48.95
N ASP A 216 11.66 8.04 -48.32
CA ASP A 216 11.11 6.83 -48.94
C ASP A 216 9.67 6.58 -48.48
N VAL A 217 9.37 6.84 -47.20
CA VAL A 217 8.04 6.70 -46.59
C VAL A 217 7.81 7.81 -45.57
N CYS A 218 6.69 8.52 -45.69
CA CYS A 218 6.24 9.44 -44.65
C CYS A 218 5.50 8.70 -43.53
N VAL A 219 5.67 9.13 -42.28
CA VAL A 219 4.99 8.51 -41.13
C VAL A 219 4.33 9.58 -40.28
N SER A 220 3.10 9.35 -39.85
CA SER A 220 2.42 10.21 -38.86
C SER A 220 1.85 9.41 -37.70
N GLY A 221 1.72 10.05 -36.55
CA GLY A 221 1.05 9.52 -35.36
C GLY A 221 -0.12 10.37 -34.90
N TYR A 222 -0.44 10.22 -33.62
CA TYR A 222 -1.52 10.90 -32.90
C TYR A 222 -1.15 10.92 -31.41
N ASP A 223 -1.57 11.94 -30.67
CA ASP A 223 -1.39 12.22 -29.22
C ASP A 223 -0.31 13.26 -28.88
N ASP A 224 0.68 13.47 -29.75
CA ASP A 224 1.82 14.37 -29.53
C ASP A 224 2.60 14.09 -28.23
N ILE A 225 2.94 12.82 -28.00
CA ILE A 225 3.72 12.39 -26.85
C ILE A 225 5.12 13.01 -26.88
N THR A 226 5.79 13.10 -25.74
CA THR A 226 7.12 13.73 -25.65
C THR A 226 8.14 13.03 -26.54
N GLU A 227 8.09 11.71 -26.60
CA GLU A 227 8.97 10.85 -27.40
C GLU A 227 8.84 11.14 -28.90
N SER A 228 7.64 11.52 -29.38
CA SER A 228 7.41 11.88 -30.77
C SER A 228 8.22 13.11 -31.21
N ARG A 229 8.46 14.04 -30.26
CA ARG A 229 9.23 15.27 -30.45
C ARG A 229 10.74 15.05 -30.32
N GLU A 230 11.13 14.00 -29.60
CA GLU A 230 12.52 13.65 -29.29
C GLU A 230 13.12 12.62 -30.27
N TYR A 231 12.26 11.94 -31.03
CA TYR A 231 12.66 10.99 -32.07
C TYR A 231 13.28 11.71 -33.28
N TYR A 232 14.10 11.00 -34.06
CA TYR A 232 14.69 11.52 -35.30
C TYR A 232 14.31 10.65 -36.53
N PRO A 233 13.68 11.23 -37.56
CA PRO A 233 13.16 12.61 -37.62
C PRO A 233 11.99 12.82 -36.64
N PRO A 234 11.77 14.03 -36.08
CA PRO A 234 10.61 14.29 -35.22
C PRO A 234 9.30 13.97 -35.95
N LEU A 235 8.40 13.30 -35.22
CA LEU A 235 7.19 12.69 -35.77
C LEU A 235 6.07 13.73 -35.94
N THR A 236 5.51 13.79 -37.13
CA THR A 236 4.28 14.50 -37.48
C THR A 236 3.10 13.82 -36.80
N THR A 237 2.27 14.58 -36.10
CA THR A 237 1.25 14.00 -35.21
C THR A 237 0.07 14.96 -35.02
N ALA A 238 -0.92 14.55 -34.23
CA ALA A 238 -2.07 15.35 -33.82
C ALA A 238 -2.01 15.60 -32.31
N LYS A 239 -1.94 16.87 -31.90
CA LYS A 239 -1.87 17.28 -30.51
C LYS A 239 -3.26 17.45 -29.93
N VAL A 240 -3.52 16.71 -28.85
CA VAL A 240 -4.76 16.85 -28.10
C VAL A 240 -4.72 18.10 -27.21
N PRO A 241 -5.75 18.97 -27.23
CA PRO A 241 -5.76 20.20 -26.44
C PRO A 241 -6.17 19.96 -24.97
N PHE A 242 -5.45 19.08 -24.28
CA PHE A 242 -5.73 18.68 -22.89
C PHE A 242 -5.93 19.85 -21.92
N LYS A 243 -5.10 20.90 -22.05
CA LYS A 243 -5.21 22.10 -21.21
C LYS A 243 -6.54 22.83 -21.41
N GLU A 244 -6.96 23.00 -22.67
CA GLU A 244 -8.21 23.68 -22.99
C GLU A 244 -9.44 22.85 -22.57
N MET A 245 -9.34 21.51 -22.66
CA MET A 245 -10.37 20.62 -22.13
C MET A 245 -10.54 20.78 -20.61
N GLY A 246 -9.43 20.83 -19.87
CA GLY A 246 -9.45 21.06 -18.42
C GLY A 246 -10.08 22.40 -18.04
N LYS A 247 -9.68 23.48 -18.71
CA LYS A 247 -10.29 24.82 -18.51
C LYS A 247 -11.78 24.82 -18.81
N ARG A 248 -12.18 24.21 -19.93
CA ARG A 248 -13.61 24.13 -20.31
C ARG A 248 -14.42 23.39 -19.25
N ALA A 249 -13.90 22.31 -18.68
CA ALA A 249 -14.60 21.56 -17.65
C ALA A 249 -14.88 22.42 -16.40
N VAL A 250 -13.91 23.23 -15.96
CA VAL A 250 -14.11 24.19 -14.86
C VAL A 250 -15.15 25.25 -15.23
N ARG A 251 -15.09 25.80 -16.45
CA ARG A 251 -16.04 26.82 -16.92
C ARG A 251 -17.48 26.30 -17.02
N ILE A 252 -17.68 25.05 -17.43
CA ILE A 252 -19.02 24.43 -17.44
C ILE A 252 -19.63 24.42 -16.03
N ILE A 253 -18.81 24.09 -15.02
CA ILE A 253 -19.26 24.10 -13.62
C ILE A 253 -19.62 25.53 -13.21
N GLU A 254 -18.74 26.51 -13.48
CA GLU A 254 -18.98 27.92 -13.17
C GLU A 254 -20.25 28.46 -13.82
N GLU A 255 -20.43 28.24 -15.12
CA GLU A 255 -21.63 28.62 -15.89
C GLU A 255 -22.89 28.04 -15.24
N ALA A 256 -22.87 26.74 -14.87
CA ALA A 256 -24.00 26.10 -14.23
C ALA A 256 -24.29 26.66 -12.82
N LEU A 257 -23.26 26.99 -12.03
CA LEU A 257 -23.40 27.59 -10.69
C LEU A 257 -23.97 29.01 -10.75
N GLN A 258 -23.66 29.77 -11.80
CA GLN A 258 -24.23 31.08 -12.06
C GLN A 258 -25.68 31.02 -12.58
N GLY A 259 -26.25 29.81 -12.73
CA GLY A 259 -27.61 29.60 -13.24
C GLY A 259 -27.72 29.67 -14.77
N GLU A 260 -26.59 29.67 -15.48
CA GLU A 260 -26.58 29.55 -16.94
C GLU A 260 -26.89 28.12 -17.38
N LYS A 261 -27.11 27.92 -18.68
CA LYS A 261 -27.35 26.62 -19.30
C LYS A 261 -26.18 26.26 -20.21
N PRO A 262 -25.06 25.79 -19.66
CA PRO A 262 -23.92 25.40 -20.47
C PRO A 262 -24.31 24.29 -21.45
N GLU A 263 -23.68 24.28 -22.62
CA GLU A 263 -23.88 23.23 -23.61
C GLU A 263 -23.55 21.86 -23.01
N PRO A 264 -24.45 20.85 -23.12
CA PRO A 264 -24.24 19.52 -22.54
C PRO A 264 -22.98 18.81 -23.05
N ALA A 265 -22.52 19.18 -24.24
CA ALA A 265 -21.35 18.59 -24.88
C ALA A 265 -20.45 19.68 -25.49
N THR A 266 -19.17 19.68 -25.11
CA THR A 266 -18.13 20.42 -25.83
C THR A 266 -17.20 19.44 -26.54
N THR A 267 -16.98 19.63 -27.83
CA THR A 267 -16.11 18.78 -28.65
C THR A 267 -14.90 19.57 -29.12
N PHE A 268 -13.70 19.02 -28.92
CA PHE A 268 -12.44 19.58 -29.41
C PHE A 268 -11.91 18.77 -30.58
N VAL A 269 -11.29 19.45 -31.55
CA VAL A 269 -10.55 18.81 -32.64
C VAL A 269 -9.05 18.92 -32.31
N PRO A 270 -8.31 17.80 -32.28
CA PRO A 270 -6.85 17.82 -32.13
C PRO A 270 -6.15 18.67 -33.20
N GLU A 271 -5.12 19.39 -32.80
CA GLU A 271 -4.35 20.30 -33.66
C GLU A 271 -3.25 19.54 -34.41
N MET A 272 -3.16 19.72 -35.74
CA MET A 272 -2.10 19.07 -36.53
C MET A 272 -0.73 19.68 -36.20
N CYS A 273 0.22 18.81 -35.84
CA CYS A 273 1.61 19.13 -35.57
C CYS A 273 2.48 18.55 -36.68
N PHE A 274 2.66 19.30 -37.76
CA PHE A 274 3.56 18.92 -38.85
C PHE A 274 5.02 19.04 -38.40
N ARG A 275 5.80 17.98 -38.67
CA ARG A 275 7.23 17.89 -38.35
C ARG A 275 7.98 17.26 -39.53
N GLN A 276 9.22 16.83 -39.31
CA GLN A 276 10.08 16.32 -40.37
C GLN A 276 9.59 14.98 -40.95
N SER A 277 8.90 14.12 -40.20
CA SER A 277 8.50 12.79 -40.69
C SER A 277 7.44 12.79 -41.82
N CYS A 278 6.81 13.93 -42.12
CA CYS A 278 5.95 14.08 -43.29
C CYS A 278 6.63 14.82 -44.46
N GLY A 279 7.88 15.27 -44.30
CA GLY A 279 8.62 15.98 -45.34
C GLY A 279 8.32 17.48 -45.49
N CYS A 280 7.45 18.08 -44.68
CA CYS A 280 7.10 19.50 -44.79
C CYS A 280 8.11 20.47 -44.15
N HIS A 281 8.96 20.00 -43.25
CA HIS A 281 9.96 20.83 -42.56
C HIS A 281 11.39 20.38 -42.92
N GLU A 282 12.30 21.35 -43.07
CA GLU A 282 13.71 21.09 -43.36
C GLU A 282 14.41 20.30 -42.24
N GLN A 283 15.42 19.50 -42.64
CA GLN A 283 16.25 18.71 -41.72
C GLN A 283 17.21 19.62 -40.94
N GLU A 284 16.80 20.09 -39.76
CA GLU A 284 17.75 20.51 -38.73
C GLU A 284 18.19 19.29 -37.92
N VAL A 285 19.46 18.89 -38.09
CA VAL A 285 20.09 17.79 -37.35
C VAL A 285 20.48 18.30 -35.96
N GLU A 286 19.51 18.48 -35.06
CA GLU A 286 19.81 18.76 -33.66
C GLU A 286 19.85 17.47 -32.83
N ASN A 287 21.08 17.04 -32.54
CA ASN A 287 21.44 15.79 -31.86
C ASN A 287 21.23 15.89 -30.32
N HIS A 288 20.08 16.40 -29.88
CA HIS A 288 19.75 16.65 -28.47
C HIS A 288 18.98 15.51 -27.78
N SER A 289 18.59 14.46 -28.52
CA SER A 289 17.76 13.35 -28.03
C SER A 289 18.45 12.49 -26.96
N TRP A 290 19.73 12.15 -27.14
CA TRP A 290 20.47 11.26 -26.23
C TRP A 290 20.61 11.86 -24.82
N ARG A 291 20.84 13.18 -24.72
CA ARG A 291 21.02 13.86 -23.42
C ARG A 291 19.73 13.87 -22.61
N ARG A 292 18.58 14.01 -23.27
CA ARG A 292 17.26 13.93 -22.59
C ARG A 292 16.95 12.51 -22.15
N MET A 293 17.24 11.51 -22.98
CA MET A 293 17.09 10.09 -22.62
C MET A 293 17.95 9.73 -21.41
N TYR A 294 19.21 10.17 -21.38
CA TYR A 294 20.11 9.97 -20.25
C TYR A 294 19.56 10.59 -18.97
N ASN A 295 19.09 11.85 -19.01
CA ASN A 295 18.47 12.49 -17.84
C ASN A 295 17.22 11.76 -17.32
N LYS A 296 16.39 11.19 -18.22
CA LYS A 296 15.22 10.38 -17.84
C LYS A 296 15.65 9.09 -17.14
N LEU A 297 16.68 8.42 -17.66
CA LEU A 297 17.23 7.20 -17.07
C LEU A 297 17.82 7.48 -15.68
N ASP A 298 18.62 8.54 -15.55
CA ASP A 298 19.19 8.96 -14.26
C ASP A 298 18.09 9.28 -13.23
N ALA A 299 17.03 9.99 -13.63
CA ALA A 299 15.89 10.26 -12.75
C ALA A 299 15.17 8.98 -12.31
N ALA A 300 15.01 8.00 -13.22
CA ALA A 300 14.40 6.71 -12.88
C ALA A 300 15.27 5.90 -11.90
N ILE A 301 16.60 5.90 -12.11
CA ILE A 301 17.56 5.27 -11.19
C ILE A 301 17.52 5.96 -9.81
N GLU A 302 17.42 7.29 -9.77
CA GLU A 302 17.30 8.03 -8.50
C GLU A 302 16.02 7.63 -7.75
N ILE A 303 14.88 7.59 -8.43
CA ILE A 303 13.59 7.16 -7.83
C ILE A 303 13.68 5.73 -7.30
N TYR A 304 14.31 4.81 -8.06
CA TYR A 304 14.51 3.43 -7.64
C TYR A 304 15.36 3.36 -6.36
N ASN A 305 16.51 4.05 -6.33
CA ASN A 305 17.39 4.08 -5.16
C ASN A 305 16.69 4.71 -3.94
N GLN A 306 15.96 5.82 -4.13
CA GLN A 306 15.16 6.43 -3.07
C GLN A 306 14.11 5.45 -2.52
N SER A 307 13.47 4.67 -3.39
CA SER A 307 12.49 3.66 -3.00
C SER A 307 13.12 2.54 -2.17
N LEU A 308 14.33 2.10 -2.53
CA LEU A 308 15.09 1.13 -1.75
C LEU A 308 15.43 1.67 -0.36
N PHE A 309 16.01 2.88 -0.26
CA PHE A 309 16.39 3.48 1.02
C PHE A 309 15.18 3.73 1.92
N LEU A 310 14.07 4.22 1.34
CA LEU A 310 12.82 4.39 2.07
C LEU A 310 12.35 3.07 2.70
N ASN A 311 12.33 2.00 1.92
CA ASN A 311 11.92 0.68 2.42
C ASN A 311 12.85 0.18 3.52
N THR A 312 14.16 0.35 3.38
CA THR A 312 15.15 -0.02 4.41
C THR A 312 14.92 0.76 5.71
N ASP A 313 14.72 2.09 5.63
CA ASP A 313 14.49 2.92 6.82
C ASP A 313 13.19 2.53 7.55
N TYR A 314 12.14 2.10 6.83
CA TYR A 314 10.90 1.61 7.44
C TYR A 314 11.04 0.23 8.11
N GLN A 315 12.04 -0.59 7.76
CA GLN A 315 12.23 -1.90 8.40
C GLN A 315 12.62 -1.77 9.87
N GLU A 316 13.20 -0.65 10.27
CA GLU A 316 13.54 -0.35 11.67
C GLU A 316 12.42 0.41 12.40
N ALA A 317 11.33 0.75 11.71
CA ALA A 317 10.26 1.59 12.22
C ALA A 317 9.07 0.78 12.74
N PHE A 318 9.17 0.30 13.99
CA PHE A 318 8.14 -0.54 14.61
C PHE A 318 7.05 0.25 15.35
N ARG A 319 7.32 1.51 15.72
CA ARG A 319 6.35 2.39 16.40
C ARG A 319 5.90 3.51 15.49
N GLU A 320 4.77 4.11 15.84
CA GLU A 320 4.22 5.25 15.11
C GLU A 320 5.19 6.44 15.00
N GLU A 321 5.83 6.80 16.10
CA GLU A 321 6.82 7.88 16.10
C GLU A 321 8.00 7.60 15.14
N ASP A 322 8.35 6.32 14.95
CA ASP A 322 9.49 5.92 14.11
C ASP A 322 9.11 6.05 12.63
N TYR A 323 7.97 5.47 12.22
CA TYR A 323 7.56 5.54 10.81
C TYR A 323 7.20 6.98 10.41
N LEU A 324 6.69 7.81 11.33
CA LEU A 324 6.44 9.23 11.05
C LEU A 324 7.73 10.05 10.83
N LYS A 325 8.84 9.70 11.51
CA LYS A 325 10.15 10.32 11.26
C LYS A 325 10.72 9.92 9.90
N VAL A 326 10.56 8.67 9.50
CA VAL A 326 10.93 8.20 8.16
C VAL A 326 10.09 8.92 7.10
N THR A 327 8.77 8.96 7.30
CA THR A 327 7.82 9.68 6.44
C THR A 327 8.25 11.13 6.20
N GLU A 328 8.61 11.86 7.27
CA GLU A 328 9.10 13.24 7.18
C GLU A 328 10.40 13.38 6.38
N ARG A 329 11.38 12.49 6.60
CA ARG A 329 12.69 12.53 5.94
C ARG A 329 12.59 12.51 4.41
N TYR A 330 11.66 11.72 3.87
CA TYR A 330 11.51 11.54 2.43
C TYR A 330 10.45 12.47 1.81
N PHE A 331 9.72 13.26 2.60
CA PHE A 331 8.65 14.13 2.09
C PHE A 331 9.13 15.09 0.99
N GLY A 332 10.33 15.67 1.14
CA GLY A 332 10.90 16.61 0.15
C GLY A 332 11.12 16.01 -1.25
N LYS A 333 11.07 14.67 -1.38
CA LYS A 333 11.22 13.94 -2.66
C LYS A 333 9.90 13.75 -3.41
N LEU A 334 8.76 14.07 -2.78
CA LEU A 334 7.45 13.90 -3.39
C LEU A 334 7.14 14.93 -4.48
N GLY A 335 7.88 16.04 -4.56
CA GLY A 335 7.65 17.08 -5.57
C GLY A 335 6.47 18.00 -5.23
N CYS A 336 6.29 18.31 -3.95
CA CYS A 336 5.23 19.19 -3.45
C CYS A 336 5.71 20.05 -2.27
N ASP A 337 5.04 21.19 -2.06
CA ASP A 337 5.41 22.15 -1.03
C ASP A 337 4.87 21.77 0.36
N ARG A 338 3.66 21.22 0.42
CA ARG A 338 2.98 20.87 1.68
C ARG A 338 2.22 19.56 1.55
N GLY A 339 2.19 18.80 2.63
CA GLY A 339 1.46 17.55 2.73
C GLY A 339 0.72 17.43 4.05
N PHE A 340 -0.44 16.78 4.02
CA PHE A 340 -1.30 16.58 5.18
C PHE A 340 -1.59 15.09 5.33
N LEU A 341 -1.05 14.49 6.40
CA LEU A 341 -1.28 13.10 6.74
C LEU A 341 -2.50 12.99 7.65
N CYS A 342 -3.60 12.46 7.10
CA CYS A 342 -4.86 12.31 7.81
C CYS A 342 -5.17 10.83 7.97
N LEU A 343 -5.27 10.34 9.21
CA LEU A 343 -5.53 8.93 9.52
C LEU A 343 -6.96 8.72 9.96
N CYS A 344 -7.51 7.53 9.70
CA CYS A 344 -8.81 7.13 10.21
C CYS A 344 -8.78 7.11 11.74
N GLN A 345 -9.83 7.65 12.37
CA GLN A 345 -9.97 7.57 13.82
C GLN A 345 -10.23 6.12 14.25
N LYS A 346 -9.30 5.52 15.00
CA LYS A 346 -9.52 4.22 15.64
C LYS A 346 -10.38 4.40 16.89
N LEU A 347 -11.52 3.71 16.96
CA LEU A 347 -12.34 3.62 18.18
C LEU A 347 -11.80 2.47 19.04
N GLU A 348 -11.55 2.72 20.33
CA GLU A 348 -10.88 1.77 21.25
C GLU A 348 -11.66 0.46 21.51
N ASN A 349 -12.93 0.36 21.12
CA ASN A 349 -13.84 -0.75 21.49
C ASN A 349 -14.65 -1.34 20.32
N ASP A 350 -14.30 -1.06 19.07
CA ASP A 350 -15.16 -1.46 17.97
C ASP A 350 -14.66 -2.73 17.28
N GLU A 351 -15.23 -3.88 17.67
CA GLU A 351 -15.10 -5.16 16.94
C GLU A 351 -15.64 -5.04 15.50
N ASN A 352 -16.38 -3.96 15.17
CA ASN A 352 -16.80 -3.60 13.80
C ASN A 352 -15.93 -2.50 13.16
N ALA A 353 -14.81 -2.08 13.76
CA ALA A 353 -13.98 -1.01 13.22
C ALA A 353 -13.44 -1.35 11.83
N GLN A 354 -13.97 -0.63 10.84
CA GLN A 354 -13.62 -0.61 9.42
C GLN A 354 -14.15 -1.79 8.63
N LEU A 355 -15.30 -1.60 7.98
CA LEU A 355 -15.63 -2.34 6.76
C LEU A 355 -14.41 -2.29 5.83
N PRO A 356 -13.93 -3.42 5.30
CA PRO A 356 -12.83 -3.43 4.35
C PRO A 356 -13.11 -2.46 3.19
N GLY A 357 -12.17 -1.57 2.90
CA GLY A 357 -12.26 -0.57 1.84
C GLY A 357 -12.93 0.75 2.21
N ALA A 358 -13.19 1.04 3.50
CA ALA A 358 -13.86 2.28 3.93
C ALA A 358 -12.99 3.20 4.81
N PHE A 359 -13.15 4.51 4.61
CA PHE A 359 -12.70 5.55 5.55
C PHE A 359 -13.68 5.67 6.72
N THR A 360 -13.20 6.08 7.89
CA THR A 360 -14.05 6.36 9.06
C THR A 360 -14.76 7.69 8.93
N ASP A 361 -15.89 7.88 9.63
CA ASP A 361 -16.66 9.14 9.61
C ASP A 361 -15.85 10.33 10.13
N ASN A 362 -14.91 10.08 11.03
CA ASN A 362 -13.98 11.06 11.57
C ASN A 362 -12.55 10.69 11.20
N MET A 363 -11.74 11.72 10.95
CA MET A 363 -10.32 11.63 10.61
C MET A 363 -9.49 12.35 11.67
N ILE A 364 -8.22 11.99 11.77
CA ILE A 364 -7.24 12.62 12.65
C ILE A 364 -6.14 13.21 11.79
N LEU A 365 -5.92 14.53 11.86
CA LEU A 365 -4.75 15.14 11.25
C LEU A 365 -3.55 14.77 12.12
N ARG A 366 -2.66 13.92 11.60
CA ARG A 366 -1.48 13.45 12.34
C ARG A 366 -0.27 14.33 12.12
N LYS A 367 -0.08 14.80 10.89
CA LYS A 367 1.17 15.48 10.52
C LYS A 367 0.96 16.45 9.37
N ILE A 368 1.56 17.64 9.49
CA ILE A 368 1.71 18.58 8.38
C ILE A 368 3.18 18.63 7.98
N PHE A 369 3.45 18.26 6.74
CA PHE A 369 4.76 18.39 6.13
C PHE A 369 4.86 19.72 5.40
N ILE A 370 6.00 20.38 5.53
CA ILE A 370 6.33 21.59 4.79
C ILE A 370 7.73 21.41 4.25
N LYS A 371 7.89 21.57 2.94
CA LYS A 371 9.19 21.46 2.27
C LYS A 371 10.22 22.37 2.94
N ASP A 372 11.41 21.81 3.17
CA ASP A 372 12.57 22.47 3.79
C ASP A 372 12.33 23.05 5.20
N ARG A 373 11.29 22.59 5.90
CA ARG A 373 10.99 22.98 7.28
C ARG A 373 10.70 21.76 8.13
N PRO A 374 10.99 21.82 9.45
CA PRO A 374 10.55 20.78 10.36
C PRO A 374 9.03 20.67 10.31
N SER A 375 8.55 19.44 10.18
CA SER A 375 7.14 19.15 10.24
C SER A 375 6.59 19.39 11.65
N LYS A 376 5.26 19.36 11.77
CA LYS A 376 4.58 19.44 13.06
C LYS A 376 3.60 18.28 13.20
N ASP A 377 3.60 17.66 14.37
CA ASP A 377 2.64 16.63 14.74
C ASP A 377 1.35 17.28 15.26
N TYR A 378 0.21 16.70 14.88
CA TYR A 378 -1.13 17.15 15.23
C TYR A 378 -1.97 15.96 15.70
N HIS A 379 -3.02 16.22 16.47
CA HIS A 379 -3.93 15.19 16.98
C HIS A 379 -5.39 15.67 16.86
N GLU A 380 -5.65 16.58 15.92
CA GLU A 380 -6.97 17.18 15.74
C GLU A 380 -7.91 16.20 15.02
N VAL A 381 -9.06 15.94 15.63
CA VAL A 381 -10.12 15.09 15.07
C VAL A 381 -11.10 15.98 14.32
N PHE A 382 -11.47 15.59 13.10
CA PHE A 382 -12.40 16.35 12.25
C PHE A 382 -13.30 15.42 11.42
N PRO A 383 -14.50 15.87 11.00
CA PRO A 383 -15.38 15.10 10.14
C PRO A 383 -14.73 14.82 8.78
N ARG A 384 -14.82 13.58 8.29
CA ARG A 384 -14.25 13.14 7.00
C ARG A 384 -14.63 14.05 5.84
N GLY A 385 -15.88 14.50 5.79
CA GLY A 385 -16.41 15.35 4.70
C GLY A 385 -15.65 16.66 4.53
N MET A 386 -14.99 17.18 5.58
CA MET A 386 -14.20 18.41 5.49
C MET A 386 -12.84 18.23 4.81
N LEU A 387 -12.36 16.99 4.63
CA LEU A 387 -11.05 16.60 4.05
C LEU A 387 -9.80 17.13 4.79
N LEU A 388 -9.88 18.24 5.52
CA LEU A 388 -8.87 18.76 6.44
C LEU A 388 -9.58 19.48 7.59
N PRO A 389 -8.90 19.74 8.71
CA PRO A 389 -9.47 20.57 9.77
C PRO A 389 -9.76 22.01 9.28
N GLU A 390 -10.78 22.64 9.85
CA GLU A 390 -11.31 23.95 9.41
C GLU A 390 -10.23 25.05 9.33
N LEU A 391 -9.37 25.15 10.35
CA LEU A 391 -8.27 26.11 10.38
C LEU A 391 -7.23 25.84 9.29
N VAL A 392 -6.99 24.57 8.97
CA VAL A 392 -6.05 24.17 7.92
C VAL A 392 -6.65 24.47 6.55
N ASN A 393 -7.92 24.10 6.32
CA ASN A 393 -8.67 24.45 5.11
C ASN A 393 -8.65 25.95 4.84
N SER A 394 -8.85 26.76 5.88
CA SER A 394 -8.78 28.23 5.77
C SER A 394 -7.37 28.71 5.38
N ALA A 395 -6.32 28.09 5.93
CA ALA A 395 -4.93 28.47 5.67
C ALA A 395 -4.40 28.05 4.28
N VAL A 396 -5.10 27.16 3.59
CA VAL A 396 -4.75 26.62 2.27
C VAL A 396 -5.78 26.94 1.21
N GLN A 397 -6.73 27.84 1.50
CA GLN A 397 -7.75 28.28 0.56
C GLN A 397 -7.10 28.76 -0.76
N GLY A 398 -7.61 28.28 -1.89
CA GLY A 398 -7.05 28.54 -3.22
C GLY A 398 -5.81 27.72 -3.57
N GLN A 399 -5.43 26.74 -2.73
CA GLN A 399 -4.40 25.75 -3.06
C GLN A 399 -5.07 24.42 -3.41
N SER A 400 -5.10 24.12 -4.70
CA SER A 400 -5.55 22.82 -5.18
C SER A 400 -4.64 21.68 -4.69
N MET A 401 -5.25 20.54 -4.38
CA MET A 401 -4.59 19.39 -3.75
C MET A 401 -4.82 18.10 -4.52
N ILE A 402 -3.89 17.17 -4.37
CA ILE A 402 -4.06 15.79 -4.82
C ILE A 402 -4.10 14.88 -3.60
N VAL A 403 -5.12 14.03 -3.50
CA VAL A 403 -5.40 13.19 -2.35
C VAL A 403 -5.24 11.73 -2.73
N PHE A 404 -4.41 11.01 -1.98
CA PHE A 404 -4.12 9.58 -2.19
C PHE A 404 -4.54 8.76 -0.98
N PRO A 405 -5.16 7.58 -1.17
CA PRO A 405 -5.45 6.68 -0.07
C PRO A 405 -4.16 6.06 0.49
N ILE A 406 -4.07 5.92 1.81
CA ILE A 406 -3.04 5.12 2.49
C ILE A 406 -3.69 3.79 2.84
N HIS A 407 -3.30 2.72 2.15
CA HIS A 407 -3.93 1.42 2.35
C HIS A 407 -2.94 0.27 2.20
N PHE A 408 -3.19 -0.81 2.92
CA PHE A 408 -2.53 -2.09 2.72
C PHE A 408 -3.59 -3.11 2.33
N LYS A 409 -3.51 -3.64 1.10
CA LYS A 409 -4.61 -4.43 0.50
C LYS A 409 -5.91 -3.60 0.55
N ASN A 410 -6.98 -4.14 1.13
CA ASN A 410 -8.27 -3.48 1.28
C ASN A 410 -8.45 -2.78 2.64
N ARG A 411 -7.40 -2.70 3.47
CA ARG A 411 -7.44 -1.96 4.74
C ARG A 411 -6.99 -0.52 4.49
N ILE A 412 -7.86 0.45 4.77
CA ILE A 412 -7.57 1.88 4.64
C ILE A 412 -7.14 2.45 5.99
N PHE A 413 -5.95 3.03 6.02
CA PHE A 413 -5.42 3.72 7.19
C PHE A 413 -5.77 5.20 7.22
N GLY A 414 -6.02 5.81 6.06
CA GLY A 414 -6.21 7.25 5.94
C GLY A 414 -5.88 7.73 4.53
N TYR A 415 -5.51 9.00 4.40
CA TYR A 415 -5.06 9.59 3.15
C TYR A 415 -3.92 10.59 3.35
N LEU A 416 -3.17 10.82 2.28
CA LEU A 416 -2.19 11.89 2.17
C LEU A 416 -2.72 12.91 1.16
N ALA A 417 -2.97 14.14 1.62
CA ALA A 417 -3.30 15.26 0.74
C ALA A 417 -2.03 16.09 0.47
N LEU A 418 -1.70 16.30 -0.80
CA LEU A 418 -0.54 17.05 -1.24
C LEU A 418 -1.00 18.36 -1.89
N ALA A 419 -0.55 19.50 -1.37
CA ALA A 419 -0.77 20.79 -2.02
C ALA A 419 0.23 20.96 -3.17
N VAL A 420 -0.28 21.27 -4.36
CA VAL A 420 0.49 21.30 -5.60
C VAL A 420 0.55 22.73 -6.16
N ARG A 421 1.68 23.08 -6.78
CA ARG A 421 1.85 24.37 -7.50
C ARG A 421 2.15 24.12 -8.97
N GLU A 422 1.96 25.10 -9.84
CA GLU A 422 2.28 24.93 -11.28
C GLU A 422 3.74 24.48 -11.51
N SER A 423 4.68 24.96 -10.69
CA SER A 423 6.12 24.65 -10.81
C SER A 423 6.55 23.34 -10.17
N GLU A 424 5.74 22.73 -9.31
CA GLU A 424 6.08 21.51 -8.57
C GLU A 424 4.94 20.50 -8.70
N TRP A 425 5.24 19.34 -9.29
CA TRP A 425 4.26 18.29 -9.53
C TRP A 425 4.68 17.00 -8.81
N PRO A 426 3.72 16.24 -8.24
CA PRO A 426 4.05 14.99 -7.58
C PRO A 426 4.81 14.02 -8.48
N THR A 427 5.89 13.45 -7.96
CA THR A 427 6.75 12.51 -8.69
C THR A 427 6.16 11.10 -8.67
N SER A 428 6.66 10.20 -9.53
CA SER A 428 6.29 8.77 -9.46
C SER A 428 6.74 8.10 -8.15
N PHE A 429 7.63 8.73 -7.39
CA PHE A 429 8.04 8.27 -6.06
C PHE A 429 6.90 8.28 -5.04
N VAL A 430 5.83 9.07 -5.24
CA VAL A 430 4.67 9.11 -4.32
C VAL A 430 4.05 7.72 -4.15
N GLN A 431 3.97 6.91 -5.21
CA GLN A 431 3.42 5.56 -5.11
C GLN A 431 4.25 4.68 -4.15
N ALA A 432 5.57 4.65 -4.36
CA ALA A 432 6.49 3.90 -3.49
C ALA A 432 6.44 4.42 -2.04
N TYR A 433 6.34 5.74 -1.87
CA TYR A 433 6.18 6.39 -0.58
C TYR A 433 4.95 5.93 0.18
N MET A 434 3.78 5.94 -0.48
CA MET A 434 2.50 5.56 0.11
C MET A 434 2.45 4.07 0.45
N MET A 435 2.96 3.21 -0.44
CA MET A 435 3.02 1.76 -0.20
C MET A 435 3.92 1.41 0.99
N ALA A 436 5.10 2.02 1.07
CA ALA A 436 6.04 1.75 2.16
C ALA A 436 5.50 2.26 3.50
N LEU A 437 4.85 3.43 3.53
CA LEU A 437 4.16 3.94 4.71
C LEU A 437 3.05 2.98 5.15
N ALA A 438 2.17 2.55 4.24
CA ALA A 438 1.07 1.64 4.58
C ALA A 438 1.59 0.29 5.10
N LEU A 439 2.67 -0.24 4.53
CA LEU A 439 3.34 -1.45 5.01
C LEU A 439 3.92 -1.26 6.42
N ALA A 440 4.56 -0.12 6.69
CA ALA A 440 5.08 0.19 8.03
C ALA A 440 3.96 0.30 9.07
N MET A 441 2.82 0.91 8.70
CA MET A 441 1.64 1.00 9.56
C MET A 441 1.04 -0.38 9.87
N GLU A 442 0.97 -1.26 8.87
CA GLU A 442 0.51 -2.65 9.07
C GLU A 442 1.48 -3.45 9.95
N ASN A 443 2.79 -3.34 9.71
CA ASN A 443 3.81 -3.98 10.53
C ASN A 443 3.76 -3.49 11.99
N SER A 444 3.60 -2.19 12.20
CA SER A 444 3.46 -1.61 13.54
C SER A 444 2.21 -2.14 14.25
N ALA A 445 1.08 -2.27 13.54
CA ALA A 445 -0.13 -2.87 14.09
C ALA A 445 0.06 -4.34 14.46
N ALA A 446 0.70 -5.13 13.60
CA ALA A 446 0.99 -6.54 13.87
C ALA A 446 1.95 -6.72 15.06
N GLN A 447 2.98 -5.87 15.18
CA GLN A 447 3.89 -5.91 16.33
C GLN A 447 3.19 -5.59 17.65
N LYS A 448 2.25 -4.64 17.64
CA LYS A 448 1.42 -4.34 18.81
C LYS A 448 0.58 -5.56 19.21
N GLU A 449 -0.08 -6.21 18.25
CA GLU A 449 -0.88 -7.41 18.51
C GLU A 449 -0.04 -8.56 19.07
N ILE A 450 1.17 -8.77 18.54
CA ILE A 450 2.13 -9.76 19.08
C ILE A 450 2.49 -9.42 20.53
N ALA A 451 2.83 -8.16 20.82
CA ALA A 451 3.17 -7.74 22.18
C ALA A 451 2.00 -7.89 23.16
N ASP A 452 0.78 -7.55 22.73
CA ASP A 452 -0.44 -7.72 23.52
C ASP A 452 -0.70 -9.21 23.80
N LEU A 453 -0.55 -10.08 22.78
CA LEU A 453 -0.67 -11.53 22.93
C LEU A 453 0.38 -12.09 23.91
N GLU A 454 1.61 -11.59 23.91
CA GLU A 454 2.63 -12.00 24.87
C GLU A 454 2.28 -11.59 26.30
N GLN A 455 1.71 -10.39 26.50
CA GLN A 455 1.21 -9.95 27.80
C GLN A 455 0.05 -10.84 28.28
N PHE A 456 -0.92 -11.13 27.40
CA PHE A 456 -2.02 -12.05 27.71
C PHE A 456 -1.52 -13.45 28.04
N ARG A 457 -0.53 -13.96 27.29
CA ARG A 457 0.10 -15.27 27.55
C ARG A 457 0.75 -15.29 28.93
N ASN A 458 1.43 -14.21 29.32
CA ASN A 458 2.03 -14.10 30.66
C ASN A 458 0.96 -14.10 31.75
N LEU A 459 -0.12 -13.32 31.61
CA LEU A 459 -1.24 -13.31 32.57
C LEU A 459 -1.96 -14.66 32.65
N TYR A 460 -2.09 -15.38 31.53
CA TYR A 460 -2.78 -16.66 31.47
C TYR A 460 -1.98 -17.81 32.11
N HIS A 461 -0.64 -17.78 32.01
CA HIS A 461 0.23 -18.87 32.46
C HIS A 461 1.03 -18.59 33.74
N ARG A 462 1.01 -17.37 34.31
CA ARG A 462 1.76 -17.02 35.52
C ARG A 462 0.84 -16.86 36.74
N ASP A 463 1.37 -17.13 37.92
CA ASP A 463 0.73 -16.85 39.21
C ASP A 463 0.96 -15.38 39.59
N SER A 464 -0.11 -14.65 39.92
CA SER A 464 -0.06 -13.20 40.13
C SER A 464 0.71 -12.78 41.39
N LEU A 465 0.85 -13.67 42.37
CA LEU A 465 1.58 -13.37 43.61
C LEU A 465 3.08 -13.65 43.48
N THR A 466 3.44 -14.79 42.87
CA THR A 466 4.81 -15.30 42.88
C THR A 466 5.58 -15.03 41.60
N GLY A 467 4.90 -14.72 40.48
CA GLY A 467 5.53 -14.59 39.16
C GLY A 467 6.01 -15.91 38.55
N LEU A 468 5.90 -17.03 39.28
CA LEU A 468 6.11 -18.38 38.75
C LEU A 468 4.99 -18.76 37.77
N TYR A 469 5.11 -19.89 37.08
CA TYR A 469 3.99 -20.40 36.30
C TYR A 469 2.81 -20.77 37.22
N ASN A 470 1.58 -20.59 36.76
CA ASN A 470 0.40 -21.10 37.46
C ASN A 470 0.13 -22.55 37.04
N ARG A 471 -0.93 -23.17 37.58
CA ARG A 471 -1.36 -24.52 37.21
C ARG A 471 -1.50 -24.75 35.70
N ARG A 472 -2.05 -23.78 34.96
CA ARG A 472 -2.21 -23.88 33.50
C ARG A 472 -0.87 -23.83 32.78
N GLY A 473 0.03 -22.96 33.23
CA GLY A 473 1.42 -22.90 32.75
C GLY A 473 2.15 -24.22 32.98
N TYR A 474 2.06 -24.78 34.19
CA TYR A 474 2.60 -26.10 34.51
C TYR A 474 2.09 -27.19 33.58
N GLU A 475 0.77 -27.32 33.40
CA GLU A 475 0.16 -28.36 32.56
C GLU A 475 0.56 -28.24 31.08
N TYR A 476 0.70 -27.01 30.58
CA TYR A 476 1.17 -26.72 29.23
C TYR A 476 2.60 -27.26 29.01
N TYR A 477 3.54 -26.90 29.88
CA TYR A 477 4.94 -27.32 29.75
C TYR A 477 5.20 -28.78 30.13
N LEU A 478 4.40 -29.35 31.06
CA LEU A 478 4.49 -30.75 31.48
C LEU A 478 4.44 -31.70 30.29
N ARG A 479 3.44 -31.51 29.41
CA ARG A 479 3.27 -32.37 28.24
C ARG A 479 4.39 -32.19 27.24
N SER A 480 4.76 -30.94 26.93
CA SER A 480 5.80 -30.64 25.95
C SER A 480 7.18 -31.15 26.38
N LEU A 481 7.56 -30.94 27.64
CA LEU A 481 8.87 -31.37 28.15
C LEU A 481 8.96 -32.89 28.29
N TYR A 482 7.87 -33.56 28.68
CA TYR A 482 7.82 -35.02 28.74
C TYR A 482 7.95 -35.66 27.35
N SER A 483 7.25 -35.15 26.34
CA SER A 483 7.40 -35.63 24.95
C SER A 483 8.82 -35.41 24.45
N ARG A 484 9.36 -34.19 24.66
CA ARG A 484 10.72 -33.82 24.27
C ARG A 484 11.78 -34.67 24.98
N SER A 485 11.57 -35.06 26.23
CA SER A 485 12.51 -35.93 26.96
C SER A 485 12.61 -37.33 26.36
N LYS A 486 11.50 -37.85 25.83
CA LYS A 486 11.49 -39.13 25.11
C LYS A 486 12.19 -39.02 23.76
N GLU A 487 12.02 -37.92 23.04
CA GLU A 487 12.67 -37.67 21.74
C GLU A 487 14.18 -37.42 21.87
N GLU A 488 14.59 -36.53 22.78
CA GLU A 488 16.00 -36.14 22.99
C GLU A 488 16.76 -37.11 23.91
N ASN A 489 16.10 -38.16 24.40
CA ASN A 489 16.67 -39.17 25.30
C ASN A 489 17.31 -38.54 26.56
N ARG A 490 16.58 -37.64 27.23
CA ARG A 490 16.97 -36.95 28.48
C ARG A 490 16.15 -37.40 29.68
N HIS A 491 16.68 -37.16 30.87
CA HIS A 491 15.96 -37.40 32.13
C HIS A 491 14.93 -36.29 32.37
N PHE A 492 13.76 -36.69 32.86
CA PHE A 492 12.66 -35.78 33.20
C PHE A 492 12.13 -36.13 34.59
N THR A 493 12.08 -35.15 35.49
CA THR A 493 11.59 -35.34 36.85
C THR A 493 10.50 -34.35 37.19
N ILE A 494 9.40 -34.86 37.75
CA ILE A 494 8.34 -34.05 38.36
C ILE A 494 8.64 -33.97 39.86
N VAL A 495 8.76 -32.76 40.38
CA VAL A 495 8.91 -32.48 41.81
C VAL A 495 7.63 -31.81 42.30
N SER A 496 7.06 -32.33 43.37
CA SER A 496 5.90 -31.82 44.10
C SER A 496 6.38 -31.22 45.42
N ILE A 497 5.98 -30.00 45.69
CA ILE A 497 6.47 -29.18 46.81
C ILE A 497 5.26 -28.55 47.50
N ASP A 498 5.21 -28.61 48.82
CA ASP A 498 4.16 -28.00 49.62
C ASP A 498 4.78 -27.17 50.74
N MET A 499 4.37 -25.90 50.87
CA MET A 499 4.85 -25.04 51.94
C MET A 499 4.27 -25.45 53.29
N ASP A 500 5.15 -25.77 54.23
CA ASP A 500 4.75 -26.15 55.57
C ASP A 500 4.32 -24.94 56.41
N GLY A 501 3.19 -25.09 57.10
CA GLY A 501 2.77 -24.13 58.13
C GLY A 501 2.15 -22.83 57.61
N LEU A 502 1.80 -22.71 56.32
CA LEU A 502 1.19 -21.49 55.77
C LEU A 502 -0.04 -21.04 56.56
N LYS A 503 -0.91 -21.97 56.97
CA LYS A 503 -2.08 -21.64 57.82
C LYS A 503 -1.68 -21.03 59.16
N TYR A 504 -0.64 -21.58 59.81
CA TYR A 504 -0.13 -21.02 61.07
C TYR A 504 0.43 -19.61 60.88
N ILE A 505 1.10 -19.35 59.75
CA ILE A 505 1.62 -18.02 59.41
C ILE A 505 0.46 -17.05 59.22
N ASN A 506 -0.56 -17.43 58.43
CA ASN A 506 -1.75 -16.61 58.20
C ASN A 506 -2.51 -16.31 59.49
N ASP A 507 -2.74 -17.32 60.33
CA ASP A 507 -3.57 -17.19 61.54
C ASP A 507 -2.88 -16.33 62.62
N ASN A 508 -1.54 -16.32 62.69
CA ASN A 508 -0.79 -15.61 63.75
C ASN A 508 -0.13 -14.30 63.30
N PHE A 509 0.21 -14.16 62.02
CA PHE A 509 0.95 -13.00 61.47
C PHE A 509 0.19 -12.29 60.34
N GLY A 510 -0.97 -12.81 59.94
CA GLY A 510 -1.84 -12.22 58.93
C GLY A 510 -1.52 -12.67 57.50
N HIS A 511 -2.50 -12.51 56.61
CA HIS A 511 -2.41 -12.95 55.21
C HIS A 511 -1.27 -12.28 54.43
N ALA A 512 -0.97 -11.00 54.68
CA ALA A 512 0.12 -10.31 54.01
C ALA A 512 1.50 -10.96 54.31
N GLU A 513 1.67 -11.51 55.52
CA GLU A 513 2.91 -12.19 55.88
C GLU A 513 2.94 -13.65 55.35
N GLY A 514 1.78 -14.29 55.21
CA GLY A 514 1.66 -15.55 54.46
C GLY A 514 2.00 -15.39 52.98
N ASP A 515 1.53 -14.32 52.35
CA ASP A 515 1.89 -13.95 50.98
C ASP A 515 3.41 -13.70 50.87
N ALA A 516 4.00 -12.99 51.83
CA ALA A 516 5.44 -12.77 51.88
C ALA A 516 6.26 -14.08 52.06
N ALA A 517 5.73 -15.05 52.81
CA ALA A 517 6.33 -16.38 52.94
C ALA A 517 6.28 -17.15 51.61
N LEU A 518 5.13 -17.16 50.93
CA LEU A 518 4.96 -17.75 49.60
C LEU A 518 5.89 -17.12 48.57
N SER A 519 5.99 -15.79 48.54
CA SER A 519 6.91 -15.08 47.66
C SER A 519 8.36 -15.45 47.95
N ARG A 520 8.78 -15.61 49.21
CA ARG A 520 10.16 -16.06 49.53
C ARG A 520 10.47 -17.45 49.01
N LEU A 521 9.58 -18.41 49.25
CA LEU A 521 9.75 -19.76 48.68
C LEU A 521 9.82 -19.70 47.15
N SER A 522 9.01 -18.86 46.52
CA SER A 522 9.01 -18.73 45.07
C SER A 522 10.31 -18.15 44.50
N VAL A 523 10.93 -17.19 45.19
CA VAL A 523 12.23 -16.63 44.78
C VAL A 523 13.32 -17.69 44.87
N VAL A 524 13.37 -18.46 45.95
CA VAL A 524 14.32 -19.55 46.11
C VAL A 524 14.12 -20.62 45.03
N LEU A 525 12.87 -21.01 44.76
CA LEU A 525 12.58 -21.98 43.70
C LEU A 525 12.96 -21.46 42.31
N ALA A 526 12.76 -20.17 42.04
CA ALA A 526 13.15 -19.53 40.79
C ALA A 526 14.68 -19.49 40.58
N GLU A 527 15.46 -19.32 41.67
CA GLU A 527 16.93 -19.34 41.63
C GLU A 527 17.49 -20.74 41.33
N LEU A 528 16.77 -21.79 41.72
CA LEU A 528 17.21 -23.18 41.57
C LEU A 528 17.00 -23.76 40.18
N VAL A 529 16.03 -23.26 39.41
CA VAL A 529 15.69 -23.82 38.10
C VAL A 529 16.65 -23.35 37.01
N GLN A 530 17.09 -24.29 36.17
CA GLN A 530 18.00 -24.04 35.05
C GLN A 530 17.25 -23.73 33.75
N GLU A 531 18.00 -23.41 32.69
CA GLU A 531 17.47 -23.19 31.35
C GLU A 531 16.70 -24.45 30.87
N ASN A 532 15.41 -24.29 30.58
CA ASN A 532 14.42 -25.34 30.23
C ASN A 532 13.81 -26.13 31.41
N GLU A 533 14.10 -25.77 32.66
CA GLU A 533 13.35 -26.25 33.83
C GLU A 533 12.19 -25.29 34.14
N ILE A 534 11.11 -25.80 34.71
CA ILE A 534 9.88 -25.02 34.94
C ILE A 534 9.55 -25.08 36.42
N CYS A 535 9.33 -23.91 37.04
CA CYS A 535 8.76 -23.82 38.38
C CYS A 535 7.39 -23.16 38.33
N ALA A 536 6.42 -23.76 39.02
CA ALA A 536 5.04 -23.31 39.04
C ALA A 536 4.46 -23.34 40.45
N ARG A 537 3.53 -22.42 40.74
CA ARG A 537 2.59 -22.52 41.86
C ARG A 537 1.25 -23.01 41.33
N THR A 538 0.83 -24.19 41.76
CA THR A 538 -0.37 -24.86 41.22
C THR A 538 -1.58 -24.78 42.14
N GLY A 539 -1.36 -24.45 43.42
CA GLY A 539 -2.38 -24.28 44.45
C GLY A 539 -2.00 -23.19 45.47
N GLY A 540 -2.66 -23.21 46.63
CA GLY A 540 -2.44 -22.22 47.69
C GLY A 540 -1.00 -22.23 48.23
N ASP A 541 -0.60 -23.37 48.78
CA ASP A 541 0.72 -23.71 49.31
C ASP A 541 1.50 -24.70 48.41
N GLU A 542 0.92 -25.10 47.27
CA GLU A 542 1.45 -26.14 46.39
C GLU A 542 2.26 -25.58 45.21
N PHE A 543 3.50 -26.05 45.08
CA PHE A 543 4.43 -25.73 44.00
C PHE A 543 4.85 -27.01 43.27
N MET A 544 5.06 -26.89 41.96
CA MET A 544 5.52 -27.98 41.11
C MET A 544 6.77 -27.54 40.36
N VAL A 545 7.76 -28.42 40.25
CA VAL A 545 8.98 -28.18 39.46
C VAL A 545 9.17 -29.31 38.45
N LEU A 546 9.48 -28.93 37.21
CA LEU A 546 9.86 -29.84 36.14
C LEU A 546 11.35 -29.70 35.90
N LEU A 547 12.10 -30.76 36.23
CA LEU A 547 13.54 -30.83 35.99
C LEU A 547 13.80 -31.58 34.70
N TYR A 548 14.71 -31.04 33.88
CA TYR A 548 15.02 -31.56 32.54
C TYR A 548 16.53 -31.56 32.31
N TYR A 549 17.17 -32.73 32.32
CA TYR A 549 18.63 -32.83 32.45
C TYR A 549 19.24 -34.09 31.81
N ASN A 550 20.57 -34.07 31.63
CA ASN A 550 21.31 -35.11 30.92
C ASN A 550 21.86 -36.23 31.81
N LYS A 551 22.15 -35.96 33.09
CA LYS A 551 22.81 -36.91 34.02
C LYS A 551 21.99 -37.08 35.29
N GLU A 552 21.77 -38.32 35.72
CA GLU A 552 21.11 -38.67 36.98
C GLU A 552 21.68 -37.92 38.20
N GLY A 553 20.80 -37.61 39.16
CA GLY A 553 21.16 -36.96 40.43
C GLY A 553 20.79 -35.47 40.53
N ARG A 554 20.26 -34.86 39.46
CA ARG A 554 19.81 -33.46 39.47
C ARG A 554 18.69 -33.21 40.48
N GLU A 555 17.81 -34.19 40.68
CA GLU A 555 16.69 -34.15 41.62
C GLU A 555 17.15 -34.10 43.10
N GLU A 556 18.15 -34.90 43.47
CA GLU A 556 18.74 -34.90 44.81
C GLU A 556 19.52 -33.61 45.05
N GLN A 557 20.24 -33.14 44.04
CA GLN A 557 20.94 -31.86 44.07
C GLN A 557 19.96 -30.70 44.26
N PHE A 558 18.86 -30.67 43.50
CA PHE A 558 17.82 -29.65 43.61
C PHE A 558 17.26 -29.57 45.04
N ILE A 559 16.91 -30.71 45.64
CA ILE A 559 16.36 -30.76 47.01
C ILE A 559 17.38 -30.28 48.03
N LYS A 560 18.64 -30.71 47.91
CA LYS A 560 19.72 -30.31 48.81
C LYS A 560 19.98 -28.80 48.74
N GLU A 561 19.99 -28.24 47.53
CA GLU A 561 20.17 -26.80 47.30
C GLU A 561 18.97 -26.00 47.79
N LEU A 562 17.73 -26.50 47.62
CA LEU A 562 16.52 -25.89 48.16
C LEU A 562 16.59 -25.68 49.67
N TYR A 563 16.87 -26.73 50.43
CA TYR A 563 16.93 -26.59 51.89
C TYR A 563 18.09 -25.69 52.34
N LYS A 564 19.23 -25.75 51.65
CA LYS A 564 20.36 -24.87 51.91
C LYS A 564 20.00 -23.40 51.69
N LEU A 565 19.37 -23.05 50.56
CA LEU A 565 18.97 -21.68 50.26
C LEU A 565 17.87 -21.18 51.21
N LEU A 566 16.92 -22.03 51.59
CA LEU A 566 15.91 -21.66 52.60
C LEU A 566 16.53 -21.35 53.96
N GLU A 567 17.54 -22.13 54.38
CA GLU A 567 18.27 -21.88 55.63
C GLU A 567 19.10 -20.59 55.55
N GLU A 568 19.80 -20.37 54.43
CA GLU A 568 20.55 -19.14 54.19
C GLU A 568 19.64 -17.90 54.18
N GLU A 569 18.47 -17.98 53.53
CA GLU A 569 17.48 -16.90 53.51
C GLU A 569 16.87 -16.65 54.89
N GLN A 570 16.58 -17.69 55.67
CA GLN A 570 16.13 -17.54 57.06
C GLN A 570 17.19 -16.86 57.93
N ASN A 571 18.47 -17.17 57.73
CA ASN A 571 19.57 -16.56 58.46
C ASN A 571 19.81 -15.09 58.06
N ARG A 572 19.64 -14.75 56.78
CA ARG A 572 19.77 -13.38 56.26
C ARG A 572 18.61 -12.49 56.69
N ASN A 573 17.38 -13.01 56.63
CA ASN A 573 16.15 -12.29 56.93
C ASN A 573 15.34 -13.00 58.03
N PRO A 574 15.82 -12.97 59.29
CA PRO A 574 15.19 -13.73 60.37
C PRO A 574 13.76 -13.27 60.62
N LYS A 575 12.83 -14.22 60.49
CA LYS A 575 11.41 -14.07 60.85
C LYS A 575 11.06 -14.96 62.05
N PRO A 576 9.97 -14.63 62.79
CA PRO A 576 9.53 -15.41 63.95
C PRO A 576 9.00 -16.81 63.61
N TYR A 577 8.98 -17.19 62.34
CA TYR A 577 8.65 -18.51 61.82
C TYR A 577 9.67 -18.88 60.73
N PRO A 578 10.06 -20.16 60.62
CA PRO A 578 10.88 -20.63 59.50
C PRO A 578 10.02 -20.85 58.26
N VAL A 579 10.54 -20.52 57.08
CA VAL A 579 9.95 -20.98 55.81
C VAL A 579 10.52 -22.38 55.52
N HIS A 580 9.65 -23.39 55.55
CA HIS A 580 9.99 -24.77 55.24
C HIS A 580 9.04 -25.31 54.16
N ALA A 581 9.49 -26.30 53.40
CA ALA A 581 8.66 -26.97 52.40
C ALA A 581 8.90 -28.48 52.44
N SER A 582 7.83 -29.24 52.27
CA SER A 582 7.87 -30.68 52.10
C SER A 582 7.99 -31.03 50.62
N VAL A 583 8.85 -31.98 50.27
CA VAL A 583 9.21 -32.26 48.87
C VAL A 583 9.12 -33.75 48.55
N GLY A 584 8.54 -34.07 47.40
CA GLY A 584 8.54 -35.39 46.78
C GLY A 584 8.81 -35.31 45.29
N TYR A 585 9.33 -36.36 44.68
CA TYR A 585 9.63 -36.36 43.25
C TYR A 585 9.44 -37.73 42.60
N CYS A 586 9.20 -37.72 41.28
CA CYS A 586 9.18 -38.89 40.42
C CYS A 586 10.10 -38.66 39.21
N CYS A 587 11.15 -39.46 39.11
CA CYS A 587 12.05 -39.47 37.96
C CYS A 587 11.52 -40.42 36.87
N VAL A 588 11.41 -39.91 35.65
CA VAL A 588 11.02 -40.67 34.47
C VAL A 588 12.30 -41.01 33.71
N SER A 589 12.69 -42.29 33.77
CA SER A 589 13.84 -42.80 33.03
C SER A 589 13.44 -43.27 31.61
N LYS A 590 14.46 -43.52 30.79
CA LYS A 590 14.36 -44.01 29.41
C LYS A 590 13.44 -45.21 29.21
N SER A 591 13.40 -46.14 30.18
CA SER A 591 12.64 -47.40 30.13
C SER A 591 11.31 -47.36 30.88
N SER A 592 10.89 -46.19 31.37
CA SER A 592 9.65 -46.09 32.15
C SER A 592 8.42 -46.03 31.23
N ASP A 593 7.54 -47.03 31.40
CA ASP A 593 6.17 -47.07 30.85
C ASP A 593 5.15 -46.32 31.74
N MET A 594 5.62 -45.58 32.75
CA MET A 594 4.70 -44.83 33.62
C MET A 594 4.05 -43.68 32.85
N SER A 595 2.72 -43.65 32.91
CA SER A 595 1.95 -42.51 32.44
C SER A 595 2.27 -41.25 33.25
N LEU A 596 2.16 -40.09 32.62
CA LEU A 596 2.30 -38.79 33.28
C LEU A 596 1.47 -38.68 34.56
N ALA A 597 0.23 -39.18 34.55
CA ALA A 597 -0.65 -39.17 35.71
C ALA A 597 -0.09 -40.00 36.88
N ALA A 598 0.48 -41.17 36.60
CA ALA A 598 1.12 -42.01 37.63
C ALA A 598 2.39 -41.34 38.20
N CYS A 599 3.16 -40.64 37.36
CA CYS A 599 4.34 -39.91 37.82
C CYS A 599 3.99 -38.75 38.75
N THR A 600 2.98 -37.95 38.39
CA THR A 600 2.48 -36.87 39.26
C THR A 600 1.98 -37.42 40.59
N GLN A 601 1.16 -38.48 40.55
CA GLN A 601 0.63 -39.11 41.77
C GLN A 601 1.74 -39.66 42.68
N LEU A 602 2.80 -40.22 42.11
CA LEU A 602 3.94 -40.73 42.89
C LEU A 602 4.74 -39.59 43.54
N ALA A 603 4.95 -38.46 42.82
CA ALA A 603 5.60 -37.29 43.37
C ALA A 603 4.82 -36.72 44.56
N ASP A 604 3.49 -36.60 44.41
CA ASP A 604 2.60 -36.11 45.47
C ASP A 604 2.56 -37.04 46.69
N SER A 605 2.50 -38.36 46.48
CA SER A 605 2.53 -39.34 47.59
C SER A 605 3.81 -39.23 48.41
N ARG A 606 4.95 -39.09 47.73
CA ARG A 606 6.27 -38.92 48.38
C ARG A 606 6.38 -37.60 49.12
N MET A 607 5.80 -36.53 48.57
CA MET A 607 5.73 -35.23 49.24
C MET A 607 4.93 -35.35 50.54
N TYR A 608 3.79 -36.06 50.50
CA TYR A 608 2.95 -36.25 51.67
C TYR A 608 3.60 -37.11 52.76
N GLU A 609 4.38 -38.13 52.37
CA GLU A 609 5.22 -38.92 53.28
C GLU A 609 6.29 -38.04 53.95
N ASN A 610 6.97 -37.19 53.17
CA ASN A 610 7.94 -36.23 53.68
C ASN A 610 7.28 -35.24 54.68
N LYS A 611 6.08 -34.73 54.37
CA LYS A 611 5.29 -33.85 55.23
C LYS A 611 4.90 -34.50 56.56
N LYS A 612 4.54 -35.78 56.55
CA LYS A 612 4.26 -36.55 57.77
C LYS A 612 5.51 -36.70 58.64
N ALA A 613 6.63 -37.13 58.05
CA ALA A 613 7.89 -37.30 58.76
C ALA A 613 8.38 -35.98 59.39
N TYR A 614 8.25 -34.87 58.67
CA TYR A 614 8.59 -33.55 59.19
C TYR A 614 7.72 -33.16 60.41
N LYS A 615 6.39 -33.35 60.32
CA LYS A 615 5.48 -33.09 61.45
C LYS A 615 5.77 -33.95 62.68
N GLU A 616 6.16 -35.21 62.49
CA GLU A 616 6.58 -36.08 63.59
C GLU A 616 7.89 -35.59 64.22
N SER A 617 8.86 -35.14 63.41
CA SER A 617 10.12 -34.56 63.91
C SER A 617 9.94 -33.29 64.74
N LEU A 618 8.92 -32.49 64.43
CA LEU A 618 8.55 -31.28 65.20
C LEU A 618 7.85 -31.60 66.52
N LYS A 619 7.19 -32.76 66.64
CA LYS A 619 6.55 -33.22 67.89
C LYS A 619 7.55 -33.90 68.83
N ALA A 620 8.66 -34.40 68.30
CA ALA A 620 9.71 -35.07 69.05
C ALA A 620 10.78 -34.09 69.59
N LYS A 621 10.75 -32.83 69.15
CA LYS A 621 11.52 -31.70 69.69
C LYS A 621 10.64 -30.89 70.63
#